data_AF-A0A2V6L3S3-F1
#
_entry.id   AF-A0A2V6L3S3-F1
#
_cell.length_a   1.000
_cell.length_b   1.000
_cell.length_c   1.000
_cell.angle_alpha   90.00
_cell.angle_beta   90.00
_cell.angle_gamma   90.00
#
_symmetry.space_group_name_H-M   'P 1'
#
loop_
_entity.id
_entity.type
_entity.pdbx_description
1 polymer ?
#
loop_
_entity_poly.entity_id
_entity_poly.type
_entity_poly.pdbx_seq_one_letter_code
_entity_poly.pdbx_strand_id
1 'polypeptide(L)'
;MAAIALLLLVLFTITPTAAQNFGLGTILCLVAASWVTFGGFLVYLSRIWRFPVIASLLVLALLFSFWNDNHIVRLAPPQEIPRLDVLKAFDNWYVLVEDQRRGETHPLYIVATESSGIRAAYWTVAVLGEIQDKNPNFAAHLFAINGVSGGSLGAAVFEALLPEPNVASFKDAGTEILAQDFLSPALASMFYPDLLQRFLP
;
A
#
# COMPACT_ATOMS: atom_id res chain seq x y z
N MET A 1 -29.78 -6.69 7.56
CA MET A 1 -28.52 -6.76 6.76
C MET A 1 -28.54 -5.88 5.52
N ALA A 2 -29.52 -5.95 4.62
CA ALA A 2 -29.51 -5.12 3.40
C ALA A 2 -29.36 -3.61 3.65
N ALA A 3 -30.12 -3.03 4.58
CA ALA A 3 -29.99 -1.61 4.95
C ALA A 3 -28.60 -1.25 5.51
N ILE A 4 -28.01 -2.14 6.30
CA ILE A 4 -26.65 -1.95 6.85
C ILE A 4 -25.64 -1.95 5.72
N ALA A 5 -25.75 -2.89 4.78
CA ALA A 5 -24.83 -2.97 3.65
C ALA A 5 -24.91 -1.76 2.73
N LEU A 6 -26.11 -1.19 2.52
CA LEU A 6 -26.29 0.08 1.79
C LEU A 6 -25.67 1.26 2.55
N LEU A 7 -25.81 1.31 3.88
CA LEU A 7 -25.17 2.34 4.70
C LEU A 7 -23.65 2.23 4.65
N LEU A 8 -23.10 1.02 4.73
CA LEU A 8 -21.66 0.76 4.60
C LEU A 8 -21.15 1.11 3.21
N LEU A 9 -21.92 0.83 2.15
CA LEU A 9 -21.60 1.28 0.80
C LEU A 9 -21.48 2.80 0.73
N VAL A 10 -22.46 3.54 1.24
CA VAL A 10 -22.41 5.01 1.26
C VAL A 10 -21.22 5.50 2.08
N LEU A 11 -21.01 4.95 3.27
CA LEU A 11 -19.90 5.30 4.16
C LEU A 11 -18.55 5.11 3.47
N PHE A 12 -18.28 3.93 2.91
CA PHE A 12 -16.99 3.63 2.30
C PHE A 12 -16.79 4.29 0.92
N THR A 13 -17.86 4.75 0.28
CA THR A 13 -17.74 5.60 -0.92
C THR A 13 -17.25 7.00 -0.57
N ILE A 14 -17.74 7.57 0.54
CA ILE A 14 -17.40 8.94 0.96
C ILE A 14 -16.07 8.97 1.74
N THR A 15 -15.88 8.02 2.65
CA THR A 15 -14.72 7.94 3.54
C THR A 15 -14.19 6.50 3.67
N PRO A 16 -13.40 6.00 2.70
CA PRO A 16 -12.80 4.67 2.77
C PRO A 16 -11.98 4.41 4.05
N THR A 17 -11.29 5.44 4.55
CA THR A 17 -10.46 5.36 5.76
C THR A 17 -11.29 5.13 7.03
N ALA A 18 -12.60 5.40 7.01
CA ALA A 18 -13.47 5.06 8.14
C ALA A 18 -13.46 3.56 8.47
N ALA A 19 -13.12 2.71 7.50
CA ALA A 19 -12.94 1.27 7.70
C ALA A 19 -11.89 0.92 8.78
N GLN A 20 -10.89 1.78 8.99
CA GLN A 20 -9.86 1.59 10.02
C GLN A 20 -10.47 1.53 11.43
N ASN A 21 -11.56 2.27 11.67
CA ASN A 21 -12.24 2.28 12.97
C ASN A 21 -12.98 0.96 13.27
N PHE A 22 -13.22 0.12 12.27
CA PHE A 22 -13.88 -1.18 12.43
C PHE A 22 -12.85 -2.31 12.60
N GLY A 23 -11.70 -2.17 11.96
CA GLY A 23 -10.65 -3.19 11.90
C GLY A 23 -10.96 -4.33 10.93
N LEU A 24 -9.90 -5.02 10.52
CA LEU A 24 -9.91 -6.00 9.43
C LEU A 24 -10.94 -7.12 9.62
N GLY A 25 -10.96 -7.74 10.80
CA GLY A 25 -11.85 -8.86 11.09
C GLY A 25 -13.32 -8.46 10.98
N THR A 26 -13.67 -7.27 11.47
CA THR A 26 -15.03 -6.71 11.37
C THR A 26 -15.41 -6.46 9.92
N ILE A 27 -14.52 -5.85 9.13
CA ILE A 27 -14.77 -5.60 7.70
C ILE A 27 -15.02 -6.92 6.96
N LEU A 28 -14.21 -7.95 7.18
CA LEU A 28 -14.41 -9.26 6.54
C LEU A 28 -15.77 -9.88 6.90
N CYS A 29 -16.16 -9.84 8.17
CA CYS A 29 -17.46 -10.31 8.62
C CYS A 29 -18.63 -9.52 8.00
N LEU A 30 -18.50 -8.19 7.93
CA LEU A 30 -19.50 -7.31 7.32
C LEU A 30 -19.63 -7.56 5.81
N VAL A 31 -18.51 -7.72 5.10
CA VAL A 31 -18.49 -8.09 3.68
C VAL A 31 -19.18 -9.43 3.47
N ALA A 32 -18.80 -10.47 4.23
CA ALA A 32 -19.40 -11.80 4.12
C ALA A 32 -20.91 -11.77 4.39
N ALA A 33 -21.36 -11.07 5.44
CA ALA A 33 -22.77 -10.97 5.78
C ALA A 33 -23.59 -10.18 4.73
N SER A 34 -23.00 -9.11 4.17
CA SER A 34 -23.59 -8.36 3.07
C SER A 34 -23.74 -9.22 1.82
N TRP A 35 -22.69 -9.96 1.46
CA TRP A 35 -22.68 -10.83 0.29
C TRP A 35 -23.57 -12.05 0.41
N VAL A 36 -23.70 -12.66 1.58
CA VAL A 36 -24.68 -13.74 1.80
C VAL A 36 -26.10 -13.21 1.60
N THR A 37 -26.38 -12.00 2.07
CA THR A 37 -27.71 -11.36 1.92
C THR A 37 -28.02 -11.07 0.45
N PHE A 38 -27.14 -10.35 -0.26
CA PHE A 38 -27.39 -9.97 -1.66
C PHE A 38 -27.20 -11.13 -2.63
N GLY A 39 -26.18 -11.95 -2.44
CA GLY A 39 -25.96 -13.16 -3.23
C GLY A 39 -27.12 -14.14 -3.10
N GLY A 40 -27.64 -14.35 -1.89
CA GLY A 40 -28.84 -15.16 -1.67
C GLY A 40 -30.07 -14.61 -2.41
N PHE A 41 -30.26 -13.28 -2.39
CA PHE A 41 -31.33 -12.63 -3.13
C PHE A 41 -31.17 -12.78 -4.66
N LEU A 42 -29.95 -12.65 -5.21
CA LEU A 42 -29.67 -12.85 -6.64
C LEU A 42 -29.90 -14.31 -7.07
N VAL A 43 -29.56 -15.28 -6.23
CA VAL A 43 -29.85 -16.71 -6.46
C VAL A 43 -31.36 -16.95 -6.44
N TYR A 44 -32.08 -16.34 -5.49
CA TYR A 44 -33.54 -16.41 -5.44
C TYR A 44 -34.17 -15.86 -6.74
N LEU A 45 -33.73 -14.67 -7.20
CA LEU A 45 -34.17 -14.09 -8.48
C LEU A 45 -33.85 -15.00 -9.67
N SER A 46 -32.67 -15.62 -9.68
CA SER A 46 -32.30 -16.56 -10.74
C SER A 46 -33.28 -17.74 -10.83
N ARG A 47 -33.71 -18.26 -9.66
CA ARG A 47 -34.65 -19.39 -9.59
C ARG A 47 -36.07 -19.00 -9.98
N ILE A 48 -36.58 -17.86 -9.50
CA ILE A 48 -37.96 -17.46 -9.76
C ILE A 48 -38.16 -17.02 -11.22
N TRP A 49 -37.18 -16.33 -11.80
CA TRP A 49 -37.24 -15.92 -13.21
C TRP A 49 -36.75 -17.00 -14.18
N ARG A 50 -36.19 -18.11 -13.67
CA ARG A 50 -35.53 -19.16 -14.47
C ARG A 50 -34.50 -18.59 -15.44
N PHE A 51 -33.81 -17.54 -15.00
CA PHE A 51 -32.86 -16.78 -15.78
C PHE A 51 -31.52 -16.73 -15.02
N PRO A 52 -30.37 -16.91 -15.68
CA PRO A 52 -29.09 -16.98 -14.98
C PRO A 52 -28.60 -15.57 -14.59
N VAL A 53 -29.20 -14.96 -13.56
CA VAL A 53 -28.92 -13.58 -13.13
C VAL A 53 -27.44 -13.38 -12.82
N ILE A 54 -26.81 -14.29 -12.08
CA ILE A 54 -25.38 -14.18 -11.74
C ILE A 54 -24.50 -14.21 -13.00
N ALA A 55 -24.75 -15.14 -13.92
CA ALA A 55 -23.98 -15.21 -15.17
C ALA A 55 -24.19 -13.94 -16.01
N SER A 56 -25.41 -13.40 -16.00
CA SER A 56 -25.74 -12.16 -16.71
C SER A 56 -25.03 -10.96 -16.10
N LEU A 57 -24.93 -10.88 -14.76
CA LEU A 57 -24.14 -9.85 -14.08
C LEU A 57 -22.65 -9.97 -14.40
N LEU A 58 -22.10 -11.19 -14.51
CA LEU A 58 -20.71 -11.37 -14.94
C LEU A 58 -20.48 -10.89 -16.37
N VAL A 59 -21.40 -11.20 -17.31
CA VAL A 59 -21.35 -10.66 -18.67
C VAL A 59 -21.43 -9.13 -18.65
N LEU A 60 -22.32 -8.57 -17.84
CA LEU A 60 -22.47 -7.12 -17.66
C LEU A 60 -21.17 -6.47 -17.15
N ALA A 61 -20.51 -7.08 -16.17
CA ALA A 61 -19.24 -6.61 -15.66
C ALA A 61 -18.11 -6.67 -16.71
N LEU A 62 -18.08 -7.71 -17.55
CA LEU A 62 -17.12 -7.79 -18.66
C LEU A 62 -17.39 -6.70 -19.71
N LEU A 63 -18.65 -6.43 -20.03
CA LEU A 63 -19.03 -5.37 -20.96
C LEU A 63 -18.70 -3.98 -20.41
N PHE A 64 -18.95 -3.72 -19.14
CA PHE A 64 -18.67 -2.42 -18.53
C PHE A 64 -17.20 -2.21 -18.17
N SER A 65 -16.40 -3.28 -18.06
CA SER A 65 -14.96 -3.18 -17.83
C SER A 65 -14.21 -2.36 -18.90
N PHE A 66 -14.80 -2.15 -20.09
CA PHE A 66 -14.23 -1.27 -21.12
C PHE A 66 -14.34 0.23 -20.81
N TRP A 67 -15.30 0.62 -19.96
CA TRP A 67 -15.54 2.03 -19.60
C TRP A 67 -15.28 2.32 -18.12
N ASN A 68 -15.34 1.29 -17.29
CA ASN A 68 -15.18 1.42 -15.85
C ASN A 68 -13.71 1.21 -15.42
N ASP A 69 -12.91 2.28 -15.55
CA ASP A 69 -11.53 2.35 -15.05
C ASP A 69 -11.43 3.12 -13.73
N ASN A 70 -11.40 2.38 -12.62
CA ASN A 70 -11.19 2.91 -11.28
C ASN A 70 -9.72 3.06 -10.88
N HIS A 71 -8.77 2.91 -11.81
CA HIS A 71 -7.34 3.01 -11.50
C HIS A 71 -6.75 4.40 -11.77
N ILE A 72 -7.60 5.40 -12.02
CA ILE A 72 -7.15 6.79 -12.20
C ILE A 72 -6.58 7.28 -10.88
N VAL A 73 -5.26 7.27 -10.78
CA VAL A 73 -4.52 7.86 -9.68
C VAL A 73 -4.25 9.34 -9.96
N ARG A 74 -4.28 10.17 -8.90
CA ARG A 74 -3.90 11.58 -9.03
C ARG A 74 -2.42 11.66 -9.39
N LEU A 75 -2.14 12.08 -10.61
CA LEU A 75 -0.77 12.27 -11.07
C LEU A 75 -0.22 13.60 -10.54
N ALA A 76 1.01 13.58 -10.05
CA ALA A 76 1.79 14.81 -9.94
C ALA A 76 2.17 15.28 -11.35
N PRO A 77 2.46 16.59 -11.56
CA PRO A 77 3.02 17.07 -12.81
C PRO A 77 4.22 16.21 -13.24
N PRO A 78 4.33 15.85 -14.52
CA PRO A 78 5.46 15.06 -15.00
C PRO A 78 6.77 15.76 -14.64
N GLN A 79 7.58 15.09 -13.82
CA GLN A 79 8.91 15.54 -13.48
C GLN A 79 9.89 14.62 -14.19
N GLU A 80 10.73 15.18 -15.06
CA GLU A 80 11.85 14.43 -15.62
C GLU A 80 12.87 14.20 -14.50
N ILE A 81 12.80 13.02 -13.87
CA ILE A 81 13.83 12.56 -12.95
C ILE A 81 14.85 11.80 -13.80
N PRO A 82 16.04 12.38 -14.09
CA PRO A 82 17.06 11.70 -14.85
C PRO A 82 17.48 10.44 -14.09
N ARG A 83 17.24 9.27 -14.67
CA ARG A 83 17.75 8.02 -14.13
C ARG A 83 19.26 7.99 -14.33
N LEU A 84 20.00 8.16 -13.24
CA LEU A 84 21.44 8.04 -13.28
C LEU A 84 21.84 6.60 -13.59
N ASP A 85 22.91 6.48 -14.36
CA ASP A 85 23.67 5.23 -14.43
C ASP A 85 24.25 4.90 -13.05
N VAL A 86 24.37 3.61 -12.72
CA VAL A 86 24.82 3.17 -11.40
C VAL A 86 26.23 3.67 -11.07
N LEU A 87 27.13 3.74 -12.05
CA LEU A 87 28.48 4.27 -11.83
C LEU A 87 28.44 5.77 -11.53
N LYS A 88 27.61 6.52 -12.25
CA LYS A 88 27.40 7.95 -11.97
C LYS A 88 26.75 8.19 -10.61
N ALA A 89 25.81 7.33 -10.21
CA ALA A 89 25.19 7.40 -8.89
C ALA A 89 26.23 7.13 -7.79
N PHE A 90 27.11 6.15 -8.01
CA PHE A 90 28.22 5.86 -7.11
C PHE A 90 29.21 7.02 -7.01
N ASP A 91 29.62 7.61 -8.14
CA ASP A 91 30.50 8.77 -8.15
C ASP A 91 29.89 9.94 -7.36
N ASN A 92 28.60 10.21 -7.56
CA ASN A 92 27.88 11.24 -6.81
C ASN A 92 27.83 10.96 -5.31
N TRP A 93 27.51 9.71 -4.93
CA TRP A 93 27.51 9.29 -3.53
C TRP A 93 28.91 9.43 -2.91
N TYR A 94 29.95 8.97 -3.61
CA TYR A 94 31.32 9.02 -3.13
C TYR A 94 31.80 10.44 -2.87
N VAL A 95 31.50 11.38 -3.77
CA VAL A 95 31.81 12.81 -3.58
C VAL A 95 31.15 13.36 -2.31
N LEU A 96 29.87 13.03 -2.07
CA LEU A 96 29.14 13.49 -0.89
C LEU A 96 29.75 12.98 0.42
N VAL A 97 30.19 11.73 0.45
CA VAL A 97 30.79 11.13 1.66
C VAL A 97 32.24 11.63 1.84
N GLU A 98 33.02 11.74 0.76
CA GLU A 98 34.39 12.25 0.78
C GLU A 98 34.45 13.71 1.28
N ASP A 99 33.48 14.54 0.92
CA ASP A 99 33.40 15.91 1.42
C ASP A 99 33.11 16.01 2.93
N GLN A 100 32.54 14.97 3.55
CA GLN A 100 32.36 14.94 5.01
C GLN A 100 33.67 14.66 5.75
N ARG A 101 34.52 13.76 5.23
CA ARG A 101 35.82 13.41 5.82
C ARG A 101 36.86 13.00 4.77
N ARG A 102 37.62 13.98 4.29
CA ARG A 102 38.59 13.76 3.21
C ARG A 102 39.74 12.85 3.60
N GLY A 103 40.09 11.91 2.71
CA GLY A 103 41.23 11.01 2.85
C GLY A 103 41.02 9.85 3.83
N GLU A 104 39.81 9.70 4.39
CA GLU A 104 39.45 8.57 5.24
C GLU A 104 38.84 7.43 4.41
N THR A 105 38.91 6.20 4.94
CA THR A 105 38.20 5.06 4.34
C THR A 105 36.74 5.11 4.78
N HIS A 106 35.83 5.24 3.80
CA HIS A 106 34.39 5.30 4.05
C HIS A 106 33.74 3.92 3.94
N PRO A 107 32.91 3.50 4.90
CA PRO A 107 32.11 2.30 4.75
C PRO A 107 31.08 2.48 3.63
N LEU A 108 30.96 1.48 2.75
CA LEU A 108 29.90 1.40 1.75
C LEU A 108 28.87 0.38 2.22
N TYR A 109 27.63 0.81 2.45
CA TYR A 109 26.54 -0.11 2.77
C TYR A 109 25.65 -0.38 1.56
N ILE A 110 25.40 -1.65 1.31
CA ILE A 110 24.38 -2.14 0.38
C ILE A 110 23.49 -3.09 1.17
N VAL A 111 22.20 -2.79 1.21
CA VAL A 111 21.20 -3.57 1.94
C VAL A 111 20.41 -4.43 0.96
N ALA A 112 20.28 -5.72 1.26
CA ALA A 112 19.36 -6.60 0.55
C ALA A 112 18.25 -7.05 1.50
N THR A 113 17.01 -6.77 1.13
CA THR A 113 15.84 -7.06 1.95
C THR A 113 15.17 -8.38 1.51
N GLU A 114 14.63 -9.12 2.48
CA GLU A 114 13.88 -10.35 2.19
C GLU A 114 12.40 -10.08 1.89
N SER A 115 11.73 -11.08 1.29
CA SER A 115 10.28 -11.05 1.04
C SER A 115 9.53 -11.83 2.12
N SER A 116 8.54 -11.20 2.76
CA SER A 116 7.57 -11.88 3.64
C SER A 116 6.34 -11.01 3.93
N GLY A 117 5.90 -10.20 2.97
CA GLY A 117 4.80 -9.24 3.17
C GLY A 117 5.05 -8.32 4.37
N ILE A 118 4.03 -8.11 5.20
CA ILE A 118 4.08 -7.15 6.32
C ILE A 118 5.21 -7.46 7.31
N ARG A 119 5.54 -8.74 7.56
CA ARG A 119 6.64 -9.10 8.47
C ARG A 119 7.99 -8.58 7.96
N ALA A 120 8.25 -8.73 6.67
CA ALA A 120 9.48 -8.21 6.07
C ALA A 120 9.51 -6.69 6.04
N ALA A 121 8.36 -6.02 5.84
CA ALA A 121 8.27 -4.57 5.90
C ALA A 121 8.65 -4.04 7.30
N TYR A 122 8.05 -4.60 8.35
CA TYR A 122 8.37 -4.27 9.73
C TYR A 122 9.82 -4.54 10.08
N TRP A 123 10.33 -5.73 9.73
CA TRP A 123 11.70 -6.09 10.05
C TRP A 123 12.70 -5.16 9.36
N THR A 124 12.48 -4.87 8.08
CA THR A 124 13.34 -3.99 7.29
C THR A 124 13.37 -2.59 7.88
N VAL A 125 12.22 -1.96 8.12
CA VAL A 125 12.19 -0.59 8.66
C VAL A 125 12.74 -0.53 10.09
N ALA A 126 12.47 -1.55 10.92
CA ALA A 126 12.95 -1.58 12.30
C ALA A 126 14.48 -1.73 12.36
N VAL A 127 15.07 -2.60 11.53
CA VAL A 127 16.52 -2.80 11.49
C VAL A 127 17.23 -1.57 10.94
N LEU A 128 16.78 -1.04 9.80
CA LEU A 128 17.38 0.17 9.22
C LEU A 128 17.23 1.37 10.15
N GLY A 129 16.05 1.54 10.74
CA GLY A 129 15.78 2.58 11.72
C GLY A 129 16.66 2.46 12.97
N GLU A 130 16.81 1.26 13.54
CA GLU A 130 17.67 1.04 14.72
C GLU A 130 19.15 1.32 14.42
N ILE A 131 19.62 0.95 13.23
CA ILE A 131 21.00 1.24 12.80
C ILE A 131 21.19 2.76 12.66
N GLN A 132 20.23 3.45 12.03
CA GLN A 132 20.26 4.90 11.87
C GLN A 132 20.19 5.64 13.22
N ASP A 133 19.34 5.17 14.14
CA ASP A 133 19.20 5.72 15.50
C ASP A 133 20.52 5.62 16.29
N LYS A 134 21.24 4.51 16.14
CA LYS A 134 22.54 4.28 16.80
C LYS A 134 23.71 4.93 16.08
N ASN A 135 23.60 5.15 14.79
CA ASN A 135 24.63 5.75 13.96
C ASN A 135 24.00 6.76 12.99
N PRO A 136 23.98 8.05 13.35
CA PRO A 136 23.42 9.10 12.48
C PRO A 136 24.08 9.20 11.10
N ASN A 137 25.31 8.69 10.95
CA ASN A 137 26.03 8.67 9.67
C ASN A 137 25.69 7.46 8.79
N PHE A 138 24.88 6.51 9.25
CA PHE A 138 24.58 5.29 8.50
C PHE A 138 23.93 5.59 7.14
N ALA A 139 22.87 6.40 7.11
CA ALA A 139 22.16 6.75 5.87
C ALA A 139 23.07 7.44 4.85
N ALA A 140 23.99 8.30 5.28
CA ALA A 140 24.96 8.93 4.37
C ALA A 140 25.88 7.91 3.68
N HIS A 141 26.13 6.76 4.33
CA HIS A 141 26.95 5.66 3.80
C HIS A 141 26.12 4.54 3.15
N LEU A 142 24.79 4.66 3.14
CA LEU A 142 23.89 3.73 2.49
C LEU A 142 23.76 4.07 1.02
N PHE A 143 24.43 3.30 0.17
CA PHE A 143 24.44 3.55 -1.27
C PHE A 143 23.22 2.98 -1.98
N ALA A 144 22.78 1.79 -1.57
CA ALA A 144 21.67 1.10 -2.24
C ALA A 144 20.90 0.18 -1.30
N ILE A 145 19.58 0.12 -1.51
CA ILE A 145 18.70 -0.89 -0.92
C ILE A 145 18.05 -1.70 -2.05
N ASN A 146 18.35 -3.00 -2.11
CA ASN A 146 17.61 -3.94 -2.93
C ASN A 146 16.34 -4.40 -2.20
N GLY A 147 15.20 -3.86 -2.65
CA GLY A 147 13.87 -4.11 -2.11
C GLY A 147 13.16 -5.29 -2.78
N VAL A 148 12.64 -6.26 -2.02
CA VAL A 148 11.71 -7.28 -2.55
C VAL A 148 10.37 -7.30 -1.79
N SER A 149 9.26 -7.07 -2.50
CA SER A 149 7.88 -7.17 -1.96
C SER A 149 7.71 -6.39 -0.65
N GLY A 150 7.46 -7.07 0.48
CA GLY A 150 7.37 -6.44 1.80
C GLY A 150 8.64 -5.71 2.23
N GLY A 151 9.83 -6.23 1.90
CA GLY A 151 11.10 -5.55 2.17
C GLY A 151 11.21 -4.22 1.43
N SER A 152 10.68 -4.12 0.19
CA SER A 152 10.60 -2.85 -0.55
C SER A 152 9.76 -1.81 0.19
N LEU A 153 8.65 -2.23 0.81
CA LEU A 153 7.78 -1.32 1.57
C LEU A 153 8.51 -0.79 2.81
N GLY A 154 9.18 -1.65 3.58
CA GLY A 154 9.96 -1.22 4.74
C GLY A 154 11.11 -0.28 4.37
N ALA A 155 11.81 -0.57 3.27
CA ALA A 155 12.85 0.30 2.72
C ALA A 155 12.32 1.67 2.31
N ALA A 156 11.17 1.71 1.63
CA ALA A 156 10.54 2.96 1.21
C ALA A 156 10.10 3.83 2.40
N VAL A 157 9.57 3.22 3.47
CA VAL A 157 9.23 3.95 4.70
C VAL A 157 10.48 4.51 5.37
N PHE A 158 11.56 3.72 5.46
CA PHE A 158 12.83 4.20 6.02
C PHE A 158 13.37 5.41 5.23
N GLU A 159 13.46 5.30 3.90
CA GLU A 159 13.90 6.40 3.02
C GLU A 159 13.01 7.65 3.15
N ALA A 160 11.69 7.47 3.26
CA ALA A 160 10.75 8.57 3.43
C ALA A 160 10.91 9.31 4.76
N LEU A 161 11.48 8.66 5.79
CA LEU A 161 11.75 9.29 7.09
C LEU A 161 13.06 10.08 7.11
N LEU A 162 14.03 9.78 6.25
CA LEU A 162 15.33 10.47 6.20
C LEU A 162 15.24 12.00 6.04
N PRO A 163 14.36 12.56 5.16
CA PRO A 163 14.22 14.00 5.03
C PRO A 163 13.34 14.64 6.11
N GLU A 164 12.64 13.86 6.94
CA GLU A 164 11.73 14.40 7.95
C GLU A 164 12.52 15.07 9.10
N PRO A 165 12.20 16.33 9.45
CA PRO A 165 12.92 17.02 10.50
C PRO A 165 12.54 16.45 11.88
N ASN A 166 13.54 16.33 12.77
CA ASN A 166 13.35 15.97 14.19
C ASN A 166 12.73 14.58 14.45
N VAL A 167 13.03 13.58 13.61
CA VAL A 167 12.68 12.18 13.91
C VAL A 167 13.45 11.72 15.15
N ALA A 168 12.72 11.45 16.25
CA ALA A 168 13.31 11.05 17.53
C ALA A 168 13.85 9.61 17.52
N SER A 169 13.13 8.70 16.84
CA SER A 169 13.57 7.35 16.52
C SER A 169 13.01 6.94 15.17
N PHE A 170 13.90 6.62 14.23
CA PHE A 170 13.56 6.11 12.90
C PHE A 170 12.88 4.75 12.99
N LYS A 171 13.31 3.90 13.94
CA LYS A 171 12.66 2.61 14.17
C LYS A 171 11.21 2.78 14.63
N ASP A 172 10.98 3.58 15.67
CA ASP A 172 9.65 3.72 16.25
C ASP A 172 8.71 4.42 15.26
N ALA A 173 9.15 5.52 14.63
CA ALA A 173 8.37 6.21 13.60
C ALA A 173 8.04 5.28 12.41
N GLY A 174 9.02 4.52 11.92
CA GLY A 174 8.81 3.62 10.79
C GLY A 174 7.89 2.46 11.11
N THR A 175 8.02 1.87 12.30
CA THR A 175 7.13 0.79 12.74
C THR A 175 5.72 1.28 13.09
N GLU A 176 5.57 2.52 13.57
CA GLU A 176 4.28 3.16 13.81
C GLU A 176 3.52 3.42 12.50
N ILE A 177 4.20 3.90 11.45
CA ILE A 177 3.61 4.04 10.11
C ILE A 177 3.08 2.68 9.64
N LEU A 178 3.89 1.62 9.73
CA LEU A 178 3.49 0.28 9.29
C LEU A 178 2.43 -0.39 10.20
N ALA A 179 2.20 0.14 11.41
CA ALA A 179 1.17 -0.32 12.33
C ALA A 179 -0.24 0.17 12.02
N GLN A 180 -0.36 1.14 11.12
CA GLN A 180 -1.66 1.58 10.65
C GLN A 180 -2.38 0.49 9.86
N ASP A 181 -3.71 0.45 10.00
CA ASP A 181 -4.54 -0.48 9.24
C ASP A 181 -4.74 0.01 7.80
N PHE A 182 -3.84 -0.39 6.91
CA PHE A 182 -3.97 -0.10 5.48
C PHE A 182 -4.88 -1.08 4.73
N LEU A 183 -5.19 -2.24 5.33
CA LEU A 183 -5.90 -3.31 4.63
C LEU A 183 -7.42 -3.14 4.73
N SER A 184 -7.94 -2.67 5.87
CA SER A 184 -9.39 -2.46 6.04
C SER A 184 -9.97 -1.48 5.01
N PRO A 185 -9.38 -0.29 4.77
CA PRO A 185 -9.86 0.61 3.73
C PRO A 185 -9.82 0.02 2.32
N ALA A 186 -8.77 -0.74 2.01
CA ALA A 186 -8.62 -1.39 0.71
C ALA A 186 -9.72 -2.44 0.48
N LEU A 187 -9.98 -3.31 1.47
CA LEU A 187 -11.04 -4.31 1.37
C LEU A 187 -12.44 -3.69 1.39
N ALA A 188 -12.65 -2.65 2.20
CA ALA A 188 -13.89 -1.92 2.22
C ALA A 188 -14.19 -1.27 0.85
N SER A 189 -13.20 -0.64 0.23
CA SER A 189 -13.36 -0.04 -1.11
C SER A 189 -13.62 -1.13 -2.16
N MET A 190 -12.82 -2.20 -2.13
CA MET A 190 -12.92 -3.29 -3.10
C MET A 190 -14.29 -3.97 -3.09
N PHE A 191 -14.85 -4.27 -1.91
CA PHE A 191 -16.08 -5.05 -1.79
C PHE A 191 -17.37 -4.22 -1.74
N TYR A 192 -17.27 -2.90 -1.61
CA TYR A 192 -18.44 -2.01 -1.60
C TYR A 192 -18.47 -1.13 -2.86
N PRO A 193 -17.84 0.06 -2.91
CA PRO A 193 -17.95 0.94 -4.07
C PRO A 193 -17.38 0.33 -5.34
N ASP A 194 -16.17 -0.23 -5.31
CA ASP A 194 -15.47 -0.66 -6.53
C ASP A 194 -16.19 -1.83 -7.20
N LEU A 195 -16.63 -2.81 -6.39
CA LEU A 195 -17.40 -3.95 -6.87
C LEU A 195 -18.73 -3.51 -7.48
N LEU A 196 -19.47 -2.59 -6.83
CA LEU A 196 -20.75 -2.12 -7.35
C LEU A 196 -20.56 -1.39 -8.68
N GLN A 197 -19.51 -0.57 -8.78
CA GLN A 197 -19.17 0.14 -10.00
C GLN A 197 -18.96 -0.82 -11.17
N ARG A 198 -18.45 -2.05 -10.97
CA ARG A 198 -18.29 -3.03 -12.06
C ARG A 198 -19.58 -3.33 -12.82
N PHE A 199 -20.74 -3.06 -12.23
CA PHE A 199 -22.04 -3.28 -12.85
C PHE A 199 -22.73 -1.98 -13.31
N LEU A 200 -22.01 -0.86 -13.35
CA LEU A 200 -22.46 0.43 -13.88
C LEU A 200 -21.55 0.84 -15.06
N PRO A 201 -22.12 1.46 -16.12
CA PRO A 201 -21.36 1.93 -17.28
C PRO A 201 -20.53 3.18 -16.96
#